data_AF-A0AB38NYC3-F1
#
_entry.id   AF-A0AB38NYC3-F1
#
_cell.length_a   1.000
_cell.length_b   1.000
_cell.length_c   1.000
_cell.angle_alpha   90.00
_cell.angle_beta   90.00
_cell.angle_gamma   90.00
#
_symmetry.space_group_name_H-M   'P 1'
#
loop_
_entity.id
_entity.type
_entity.pdbx_description
1 polymer ?
#
loop_
_entity_poly.entity_id
_entity_poly.type
_entity_poly.pdbx_seq_one_letter_code
_entity_poly.pdbx_strand_id
1 'polypeptide(L)'
;MYKTVKKNLLPLLVIVASTTASATGIPLINAGEPIKVSETSGFRCGTDGNGYVLNNGKLQPLVYSDVAVTCHDDSLWYKGRSLSFMDIVSLDAKELSAIREKYGVNNDEFK
;
A
#
# COMPACT_ATOMS: atom_id res chain seq x y z
N MET A 1 62.80 40.74 5.72
CA MET A 1 62.17 40.31 4.44
C MET A 1 61.14 39.24 4.74
N TYR A 2 59.85 39.60 4.82
CA TYR A 2 58.77 38.64 5.02
C TYR A 2 58.18 38.25 3.67
N LYS A 3 58.19 36.94 3.39
CA LYS A 3 57.96 36.35 2.07
C LYS A 3 56.50 35.90 1.94
N THR A 4 55.81 36.55 1.01
CA THR A 4 54.76 36.04 0.11
C THR A 4 53.42 35.58 0.69
N VAL A 5 52.41 36.43 0.46
CA VAL A 5 50.98 36.10 0.38
C VAL A 5 50.73 35.13 -0.79
N LYS A 6 50.00 34.04 -0.55
CA LYS A 6 49.34 33.28 -1.62
C LYS A 6 47.95 32.83 -1.15
N LYS A 7 46.93 33.63 -1.47
CA LYS A 7 45.53 33.17 -1.50
C LYS A 7 45.43 32.21 -2.68
N ASN A 8 44.96 30.98 -2.45
CA ASN A 8 44.27 30.21 -3.49
C ASN A 8 43.18 29.34 -2.86
N LEU A 9 41.97 29.75 -3.20
CA LEU A 9 40.67 29.13 -3.02
C LEU A 9 40.61 27.83 -3.84
N LEU A 10 40.27 26.69 -3.24
CA LEU A 10 39.36 25.67 -3.81
C LEU A 10 39.13 24.50 -2.82
N PRO A 11 37.90 24.26 -2.33
CA PRO A 11 37.55 23.01 -1.67
C PRO A 11 37.30 21.93 -2.72
N LEU A 12 38.04 20.81 -2.66
CA LEU A 12 37.81 19.65 -3.52
C LEU A 12 36.63 18.84 -2.95
N LEU A 13 35.43 19.14 -3.47
CA LEU A 13 34.20 18.41 -3.19
C LEU A 13 34.21 17.10 -3.98
N VAL A 14 34.53 15.98 -3.33
CA VAL A 14 34.39 14.64 -3.92
C VAL A 14 33.08 14.04 -3.44
N ILE A 15 32.03 14.17 -4.25
CA ILE A 15 30.74 13.51 -4.00
C ILE A 15 30.90 12.03 -4.38
N VAL A 16 30.89 11.16 -3.38
CA VAL A 16 30.74 9.72 -3.56
C VAL A 16 29.29 9.45 -3.95
N ALA A 17 29.02 9.38 -5.25
CA ALA A 17 27.72 8.90 -5.74
C ALA A 17 27.73 7.36 -5.71
N SER A 18 27.43 6.79 -4.54
CA SER A 18 27.05 5.38 -4.45
C SER A 18 25.69 5.21 -5.12
N THR A 19 25.67 4.84 -6.40
CA THR A 19 24.44 4.41 -7.06
C THR A 19 24.02 3.09 -6.44
N THR A 20 23.08 3.13 -5.48
CA THR A 20 22.35 1.93 -5.10
C THR A 20 21.53 1.49 -6.30
N ALA A 21 21.98 0.43 -6.98
CA ALA A 21 21.19 -0.25 -7.97
C ALA A 21 20.00 -0.89 -7.25
N SER A 22 18.84 -0.25 -7.32
CA SER A 22 17.57 -0.88 -6.97
C SER A 22 17.35 -2.01 -7.95
N ALA A 23 17.61 -3.25 -7.53
CA ALA A 23 17.11 -4.41 -8.24
C ALA A 23 15.58 -4.31 -8.22
N THR A 24 14.98 -3.85 -9.32
CA THR A 24 13.54 -3.99 -9.55
C THR A 24 13.27 -5.45 -9.90
N GLY A 25 13.55 -6.35 -8.95
CA GLY A 25 12.93 -7.66 -8.95
C GLY A 25 11.44 -7.41 -8.86
N ILE A 26 10.66 -7.98 -9.78
CA ILE A 26 9.21 -7.98 -9.67
C ILE A 26 8.89 -8.49 -8.28
N PRO A 27 8.29 -7.70 -7.38
CA PRO A 27 7.96 -8.20 -6.05
C PRO A 27 7.01 -9.37 -6.27
N LEU A 28 7.49 -10.57 -5.95
CA LEU A 28 6.65 -11.76 -5.86
C LEU A 28 5.80 -11.57 -4.61
N ILE A 29 4.74 -10.78 -4.75
CA ILE A 29 3.72 -10.63 -3.71
C ILE A 29 3.10 -12.00 -3.46
N ASN A 30 3.45 -12.60 -2.32
CA ASN A 30 2.80 -13.82 -1.86
C ASN A 30 1.36 -13.45 -1.47
N ALA A 31 0.40 -13.79 -2.33
CA ALA A 31 -0.99 -13.39 -2.16
C ALA A 31 -1.66 -13.94 -0.89
N GLY A 32 -1.05 -14.93 -0.23
CA GLY A 32 -1.51 -15.49 1.04
C GLY A 32 -0.81 -14.92 2.28
N GLU A 33 0.21 -14.07 2.12
CA GLU A 33 0.84 -13.37 3.24
C GLU A 33 0.06 -12.10 3.61
N PRO A 34 0.21 -11.61 4.86
CA PRO A 34 -0.34 -10.34 5.28
C PRO A 34 0.04 -9.20 4.31
N ILE A 35 -0.95 -8.40 3.92
CA ILE A 35 -0.73 -7.20 3.12
C ILE A 35 -0.02 -6.18 4.00
N LYS A 36 1.24 -5.94 3.69
CA LYS A 36 2.01 -4.84 4.25
C LYS A 36 1.78 -3.57 3.45
N VAL A 37 1.35 -2.53 4.14
CA VAL A 37 1.00 -1.23 3.56
C VAL A 37 2.24 -0.53 3.01
N SER A 38 3.40 -0.67 3.65
CA SER A 38 4.67 -0.15 3.14
C SER A 38 5.14 -0.79 1.83
N GLU A 39 4.70 -2.01 1.53
CA GLU A 39 5.11 -2.80 0.36
C GLU A 39 4.10 -2.69 -0.80
N THR A 40 3.02 -1.93 -0.63
CA THR A 40 1.96 -1.75 -1.63
C THR A 40 1.64 -0.28 -1.90
N SER A 41 1.32 0.04 -3.15
CA SER A 41 0.87 1.38 -3.55
C SER A 41 -0.65 1.55 -3.40
N GLY A 42 -1.41 0.45 -3.32
CA GLY A 42 -2.87 0.45 -3.34
C GLY A 42 -3.53 0.65 -1.98
N PHE A 43 -2.80 0.50 -0.87
CA PHE A 43 -3.34 0.62 0.48
C PHE A 43 -2.57 1.64 1.31
N ARG A 44 -3.24 2.20 2.32
CA ARG A 44 -2.66 3.16 3.28
C ARG A 44 -3.24 2.93 4.67
N CYS A 45 -2.43 3.20 5.70
CA CYS A 45 -2.90 3.31 7.08
C CYS A 45 -3.15 4.79 7.38
N GLY A 46 -4.36 5.10 7.85
CA GLY A 46 -4.69 6.42 8.34
C GLY A 46 -4.07 6.66 9.72
N THR A 47 -3.98 7.93 10.09
CA THR A 47 -3.52 8.34 11.43
C THR A 47 -4.51 7.96 12.54
N ASP A 48 -5.74 7.63 12.16
CA ASP A 48 -6.80 7.11 13.02
C ASP A 48 -6.71 5.59 13.24
N GLY A 49 -5.69 4.93 12.66
CA GLY A 49 -5.50 3.48 12.77
C GLY A 49 -6.39 2.67 11.82
N ASN A 50 -7.14 3.30 10.91
CA ASN A 50 -7.95 2.60 9.92
C ASN A 50 -7.15 2.30 8.64
N GLY A 51 -7.58 1.25 7.94
CA GLY A 51 -7.09 0.88 6.63
C GLY A 51 -7.87 1.59 5.52
N TYR A 52 -7.14 2.02 4.49
CA TYR A 52 -7.69 2.71 3.32
C TYR A 52 -7.19 2.08 2.04
N VAL A 53 -8.05 2.11 1.02
CA VAL A 53 -7.69 1.79 -0.36
C VAL A 53 -7.53 3.08 -1.16
N LEU A 54 -6.48 3.16 -1.98
CA LEU A 54 -6.26 4.24 -2.92
C LEU A 54 -7.00 3.92 -4.23
N ASN A 55 -8.16 4.53 -4.41
CA ASN A 55 -8.98 4.38 -5.61
C ASN A 55 -8.99 5.70 -6.39
N ASN A 56 -8.47 5.69 -7.62
CA ASN A 56 -8.37 6.88 -8.48
C ASN A 56 -7.71 8.09 -7.78
N GLY A 57 -6.62 7.82 -7.05
CA GLY A 57 -5.86 8.84 -6.32
C GLY A 57 -6.53 9.36 -5.04
N LYS A 58 -7.72 8.84 -4.69
CA LYS A 58 -8.43 9.20 -3.45
C LYS A 58 -8.39 8.05 -2.47
N LEU A 59 -8.11 8.38 -1.21
CA LEU A 59 -8.22 7.41 -0.12
C LEU A 59 -9.69 7.19 0.23
N GLN A 60 -10.11 5.94 0.22
CA GLN A 60 -11.44 5.52 0.63
C GLN A 60 -11.28 4.55 1.81
N PRO A 61 -12.10 4.69 2.87
CA PRO A 61 -12.08 3.73 3.98
C PRO A 61 -12.32 2.32 3.45
N LEU A 62 -11.49 1.38 3.88
CA LEU A 62 -11.69 -0.03 3.54
C LEU A 62 -12.61 -0.64 4.59
N VAL A 63 -13.82 -1.02 4.18
CA VAL A 63 -14.89 -1.50 5.06
C VAL A 63 -15.50 -2.75 4.45
N TYR A 64 -15.67 -3.80 5.27
CA TYR A 64 -16.28 -5.06 4.89
C TYR A 64 -17.39 -5.44 5.85
N SER A 65 -18.60 -5.61 5.34
CA SER A 65 -19.81 -5.93 6.09
C SER A 65 -20.01 -4.98 7.27
N ASP A 66 -19.93 -3.68 6.97
CA ASP A 66 -20.01 -2.55 7.93
C ASP A 66 -18.93 -2.53 9.02
N VAL A 67 -17.89 -3.36 8.90
CA VAL A 67 -16.75 -3.39 9.82
C VAL A 67 -15.53 -2.79 9.13
N ALA A 68 -14.98 -1.73 9.72
CA ALA A 68 -13.77 -1.09 9.22
C ALA A 68 -12.56 -2.03 9.33
N VAL A 69 -11.74 -2.03 8.28
CA VAL A 69 -10.41 -2.62 8.32
C VAL A 69 -9.52 -1.68 9.13
N THR A 70 -8.75 -2.24 10.05
CA THR A 70 -7.77 -1.50 10.85
C THR A 70 -6.36 -1.75 10.34
N CYS A 71 -5.42 -0.96 10.81
CA CYS A 71 -4.00 -1.14 10.55
C CYS A 71 -3.26 -1.46 11.86
N HIS A 72 -2.46 -2.53 11.85
CA HIS A 72 -1.61 -2.93 12.96
C HIS A 72 -0.25 -3.38 12.41
N ASP A 73 0.83 -2.79 12.94
CA ASP A 73 2.20 -3.14 12.60
C ASP A 73 2.44 -3.25 11.09
N ASP A 74 2.08 -2.18 10.36
CA ASP A 74 2.16 -2.07 8.90
C ASP A 74 1.25 -3.03 8.11
N SER A 75 0.44 -3.85 8.76
CA SER A 75 -0.48 -4.78 8.10
C SER A 75 -1.92 -4.32 8.17
N LEU A 76 -2.73 -4.68 7.18
CA LEU A 76 -4.18 -4.51 7.22
C LEU A 76 -4.84 -5.63 8.03
N TRP A 77 -5.83 -5.31 8.86
CA TRP A 77 -6.49 -6.25 9.75
C TRP A 77 -8.01 -6.14 9.68
N TYR A 78 -8.66 -7.29 9.67
CA TYR A 78 -10.11 -7.41 9.71
C TYR A 78 -10.51 -8.40 10.79
N LYS A 79 -11.38 -7.96 11.71
CA LYS A 79 -11.88 -8.79 12.83
C LYS A 79 -10.76 -9.50 13.61
N GLY A 80 -9.68 -8.76 13.90
CA GLY A 80 -8.56 -9.26 14.70
C GLY A 80 -7.60 -10.21 13.97
N ARG A 81 -7.64 -10.25 12.64
CA ARG A 81 -6.72 -11.04 11.81
C ARG A 81 -6.12 -10.18 10.72
N SER A 82 -4.84 -10.38 10.41
CA SER A 82 -4.19 -9.78 9.25
C SER A 82 -4.83 -10.26 7.95
N LEU A 83 -5.08 -9.34 7.03
CA LEU A 83 -5.62 -9.62 5.70
C LEU A 83 -4.50 -9.92 4.71
N SER A 84 -4.67 -10.99 3.95
CA SER A 84 -3.94 -11.23 2.71
C SER A 84 -4.74 -10.73 1.49
N PHE A 85 -4.12 -10.68 0.32
CA PHE A 85 -4.84 -10.36 -0.93
C PHE A 85 -5.94 -11.39 -1.23
N MET A 86 -5.70 -12.66 -0.92
CA MET A 86 -6.70 -13.73 -1.06
C MET A 86 -7.90 -13.56 -0.13
N ASP A 87 -7.68 -13.04 1.07
CA ASP A 87 -8.77 -12.74 2.01
C ASP A 87 -9.66 -11.62 1.48
N ILE A 88 -9.06 -10.54 0.93
CA ILE A 88 -9.78 -9.43 0.30
C ILE A 88 -10.67 -9.94 -0.83
N VAL A 89 -10.13 -10.71 -1.78
CA VAL A 89 -10.90 -11.29 -2.89
C VAL A 89 -12.04 -12.17 -2.38
N SER A 90 -11.79 -12.96 -1.32
CA SER A 90 -12.80 -13.82 -0.73
C SER A 90 -13.91 -13.03 -0.02
N LEU A 91 -13.58 -11.89 0.59
CA LEU A 91 -14.53 -10.99 1.22
C LEU A 91 -15.39 -10.28 0.16
N ASP A 92 -14.78 -9.73 -0.89
CA ASP A 92 -15.49 -9.11 -2.01
C ASP A 92 -16.49 -10.10 -2.64
N ALA A 93 -16.05 -11.34 -2.89
CA ALA A 93 -16.92 -12.38 -3.43
C ALA A 93 -18.12 -12.70 -2.52
N LYS A 94 -17.90 -12.74 -1.20
CA LYS A 94 -18.96 -12.96 -0.21
C LYS A 94 -19.95 -11.81 -0.16
N GLU A 95 -19.48 -10.57 -0.24
CA GLU A 95 -20.38 -9.41 -0.27
C GLU A 95 -21.23 -9.39 -1.54
N LEU A 96 -20.62 -9.67 -2.70
CA LEU A 96 -21.33 -9.77 -3.97
C LEU A 96 -22.38 -10.89 -3.94
N SER A 97 -22.05 -12.07 -3.38
CA SER A 97 -23.04 -13.15 -3.24
C SER A 97 -24.17 -12.75 -2.31
N ALA A 98 -23.87 -12.13 -1.17
CA ALA A 98 -24.88 -11.67 -0.21
C ALA A 98 -25.80 -10.59 -0.81
N ILE A 99 -25.25 -9.67 -1.59
CA ILE A 99 -26.04 -8.67 -2.34
C ILE A 99 -26.94 -9.37 -3.37
N ARG A 100 -26.40 -10.35 -4.11
CA ARG A 100 -27.19 -11.10 -5.11
C ARG A 100 -28.34 -11.86 -4.48
N GLU A 101 -28.13 -12.49 -3.32
CA GLU A 101 -29.17 -13.19 -2.57
C GLU A 101 -30.22 -12.23 -2.01
N LYS A 102 -29.78 -11.09 -1.46
CA LYS A 102 -30.67 -10.11 -0.83
C LYS A 102 -31.53 -9.34 -1.84
N TYR A 103 -30.97 -9.01 -3.01
CA TYR A 103 -31.62 -8.15 -4.00
C TYR A 103 -32.09 -8.89 -5.25
N GLY A 104 -31.74 -10.17 -5.42
CA GLY A 104 -32.15 -10.99 -6.56
C GLY A 104 -31.74 -10.35 -7.89
N VAL A 105 -30.52 -10.59 -8.36
CA VAL A 105 -30.14 -10.20 -9.73
C VAL A 105 -30.89 -11.08 -10.72
N ASN A 106 -32.11 -10.67 -11.08
CA ASN A 106 -32.87 -11.24 -12.19
C ASN A 106 -32.06 -10.98 -13.47
N ASN A 107 -31.54 -12.04 -14.07
CA ASN A 107 -30.78 -11.98 -15.31
C ASN A 107 -31.72 -11.89 -16.52
N ASP A 108 -32.75 -11.05 -16.45
CA ASP A 108 -33.79 -10.93 -17.49
C ASP A 108 -33.59 -9.71 -18.41
N GLU A 109 -32.52 -8.92 -18.23
CA GLU A 109 -32.24 -7.73 -19.05
C GLU A 109 -31.13 -7.96 -20.11
N PHE A 110 -31.04 -9.17 -20.66
CA PHE A 110 -30.36 -9.43 -21.92
C PHE A 110 -31.17 -10.44 -22.74
N LYS A 111 -32.26 -9.97 -23.35
CA LYS A 111 -32.93 -10.64 -24.45
C LYS A 111 -33.10 -9.69 -25.61
#